data_AF-A0A8D8NEU8-F1
#
_entry.id   AF-A0A8D8NEU8-F1
#
_cell.length_a   1.000
_cell.length_b   1.000
_cell.length_c   1.000
_cell.angle_alpha   90.00
_cell.angle_beta   90.00
_cell.angle_gamma   90.00
#
_symmetry.space_group_name_H-M   'P 1'
#
loop_
_entity.id
_entity.type
_entity.pdbx_description
1 polymer ?
#
loop_
_entity_poly.entity_id
_entity_poly.type
_entity_poly.pdbx_seq_one_letter_code
_entity_poly.pdbx_strand_id
1 'polypeptide(L)'
;ETVRDIKAHVEALEGVCVEDQLLLLSGAPLQDDSTLLNCGITEFCTLEVSGRLLGGKVHGSLARAGKVRGQTPKVDKQEKKKKKTGRAKRRIQYNRRFVNVVPTFGKKKGPNANS
;
A
#
# COMPACT_ATOMS: atom_id res chain seq x y z
N GLU A 1 -40.42 -21.26 -1.02
CA GLU A 1 -39.19 -21.12 -0.22
C GLU A 1 -38.05 -20.71 -1.14
N THR A 2 -37.25 -19.75 -0.68
CA THR A 2 -36.13 -19.15 -1.38
C THR A 2 -34.81 -19.58 -0.76
N VAL A 3 -33.71 -19.36 -1.47
CA VAL A 3 -32.37 -19.62 -0.92
C VAL A 3 -32.12 -18.79 0.34
N ARG A 4 -32.67 -17.57 0.42
CA ARG A 4 -32.59 -16.73 1.63
C ARG A 4 -33.28 -17.36 2.84
N ASP A 5 -34.41 -18.02 2.64
CA ASP A 5 -35.14 -18.69 3.73
C ASP A 5 -34.30 -19.83 4.33
N ILE A 6 -33.59 -20.59 3.48
CA ILE A 6 -32.64 -21.62 3.95
C ILE A 6 -31.49 -20.98 4.74
N LYS A 7 -30.90 -19.89 4.25
CA LYS A 7 -29.82 -19.20 4.97
C LYS A 7 -30.26 -18.72 6.35
N ALA A 8 -31.47 -18.17 6.45
CA ALA A 8 -32.04 -17.74 7.73
C ALA A 8 -32.25 -18.93 8.67
N HIS A 9 -32.64 -20.10 8.14
CA HIS A 9 -32.75 -21.32 8.94
C HIS A 9 -31.37 -21.80 9.45
N VAL A 10 -30.35 -21.75 8.60
CA VAL A 10 -28.96 -22.06 8.98
C VAL A 10 -28.45 -21.06 10.03
N GLU A 11 -28.76 -19.78 9.92
CA GLU A 11 -28.41 -18.77 10.94
C GLU A 11 -29.06 -19.10 12.29
N ALA A 12 -30.33 -19.50 12.31
CA ALA A 12 -31.03 -19.86 13.54
C ALA A 12 -30.43 -21.09 14.23
N LEU A 13 -29.84 -22.02 13.48
CA LEU A 13 -29.25 -23.25 14.01
C LEU A 13 -27.78 -23.10 14.40
N GLU A 14 -26.97 -22.49 13.52
CA GLU A 14 -25.51 -22.45 13.64
C GLU A 14 -24.98 -21.08 14.07
N GLY A 15 -25.81 -20.04 14.07
CA GLY A 15 -25.43 -18.68 14.47
C GLY A 15 -24.52 -17.95 13.48
N VAL A 16 -24.41 -18.44 12.24
CA VAL A 16 -23.66 -17.76 11.16
C VAL A 16 -24.59 -16.77 10.46
N CYS A 17 -24.24 -15.48 10.43
CA CYS A 17 -25.05 -14.46 9.76
C CYS A 17 -25.30 -14.80 8.28
N VAL A 18 -26.51 -14.54 7.78
CA VAL A 18 -26.92 -14.82 6.39
C VAL A 18 -25.94 -14.26 5.34
N GLU A 19 -25.38 -13.09 5.61
CA GLU A 19 -24.45 -12.35 4.76
C GLU A 19 -23.07 -13.02 4.67
N ASP A 20 -22.69 -13.76 5.70
CA ASP A 20 -21.43 -14.51 5.79
C ASP A 20 -21.57 -15.93 5.24
N GLN A 21 -22.78 -16.38 4.92
CA GLN A 21 -23.04 -17.70 4.36
C GLN A 21 -22.92 -17.75 2.82
N LEU A 22 -22.25 -18.79 2.33
CA LEU A 22 -22.25 -19.26 0.94
C LEU A 22 -22.91 -20.64 0.88
N LEU A 23 -24.11 -20.71 0.31
CA LEU A 23 -24.77 -21.96 -0.01
C LEU A 23 -24.39 -22.41 -1.42
N LEU A 24 -23.96 -23.66 -1.56
CA LEU A 24 -23.60 -24.27 -2.84
C LEU A 24 -24.38 -25.56 -3.08
N LEU A 25 -24.77 -25.76 -4.34
CA LEU A 25 -25.29 -27.03 -4.86
C LEU A 25 -24.29 -27.55 -5.90
N SER A 26 -23.70 -28.72 -5.66
CA SER A 26 -22.68 -29.31 -6.55
C SER A 26 -21.52 -28.36 -6.88
N GLY A 27 -21.11 -27.54 -5.90
CA GLY A 27 -20.05 -26.53 -6.06
C GLY A 27 -20.48 -25.23 -6.76
N ALA A 28 -21.74 -25.09 -7.18
CA ALA A 28 -22.26 -23.86 -7.76
C ALA A 28 -22.93 -22.99 -6.68
N PRO A 29 -22.52 -21.71 -6.52
CA PRO A 29 -23.10 -20.82 -5.52
C PRO A 29 -24.53 -20.42 -5.88
N LEU A 30 -25.41 -20.41 -4.89
CA LEU A 30 -26.82 -20.06 -5.03
C LEU A 30 -27.06 -18.58 -4.73
N GLN A 31 -27.99 -17.97 -5.47
CA GLN A 31 -28.41 -16.59 -5.26
C GLN A 31 -29.62 -16.50 -4.34
N ASP A 32 -29.62 -15.53 -3.43
CA ASP A 32 -30.62 -15.38 -2.37
C ASP A 32 -32.06 -15.23 -2.91
N ASP A 33 -32.22 -14.54 -4.03
CA ASP A 33 -33.53 -14.25 -4.65
C ASP A 33 -34.09 -15.43 -5.45
N SER A 34 -33.33 -16.52 -5.61
CA SER A 34 -33.77 -17.68 -6.36
C SER A 34 -34.66 -18.60 -5.51
N THR A 35 -35.74 -19.11 -6.10
CA THR A 35 -36.55 -20.17 -5.50
C THR A 35 -35.81 -21.50 -5.57
N LEU A 36 -35.99 -22.38 -4.58
CA LEU A 36 -35.32 -23.68 -4.52
C LEU A 36 -35.49 -24.54 -5.78
N LEU A 37 -36.70 -24.56 -6.34
CA LEU A 37 -37.04 -25.27 -7.58
C LEU A 37 -36.22 -24.79 -8.78
N ASN A 38 -36.08 -23.46 -8.95
CA ASN A 38 -35.29 -22.88 -10.04
C ASN A 38 -33.78 -23.16 -9.89
N CYS A 39 -33.31 -23.41 -8.67
CA CYS A 39 -31.95 -23.85 -8.40
C CYS A 39 -31.74 -25.36 -8.62
N GLY A 40 -32.79 -26.12 -8.95
CA GLY A 40 -32.72 -27.57 -9.09
C GLY A 40 -32.62 -28.32 -7.76
N ILE A 41 -33.04 -27.69 -6.66
CA ILE A 41 -33.06 -28.31 -5.34
C ILE A 41 -34.36 -29.10 -5.20
N THR A 42 -34.23 -30.41 -5.02
CA THR A 42 -35.34 -31.33 -4.74
C THR A 42 -35.26 -31.85 -3.31
N GLU A 43 -36.28 -32.62 -2.89
CA GLU A 43 -36.23 -33.33 -1.62
C GLU A 43 -34.96 -34.20 -1.53
N PHE A 44 -34.39 -34.25 -0.33
CA PHE A 44 -33.16 -34.99 -0.01
C PHE A 44 -31.89 -34.51 -0.73
N CYS A 45 -31.91 -33.35 -1.41
CA CYS A 45 -30.68 -32.72 -1.89
C CYS A 45 -29.75 -32.34 -0.72
N THR A 46 -28.45 -32.51 -0.93
CA THR A 46 -27.42 -32.07 0.01
C THR A 46 -26.85 -30.73 -0.46
N LEU A 47 -26.82 -29.75 0.43
CA LEU A 47 -26.24 -28.43 0.20
C LEU A 47 -24.95 -28.29 1.01
N GLU A 48 -23.98 -27.60 0.43
CA GLU A 48 -22.75 -27.23 1.14
C GLU A 48 -22.88 -25.80 1.67
N VAL A 49 -22.59 -25.60 2.95
CA VAL A 49 -22.56 -24.29 3.60
C VAL A 49 -21.11 -23.93 3.88
N SER A 50 -20.63 -22.83 3.31
CA SER A 50 -19.30 -22.27 3.56
C SER A 50 -19.40 -20.87 4.16
N GLY A 51 -18.58 -20.55 5.15
CA GLY A 51 -18.46 -19.20 5.69
C GLY A 51 -17.50 -18.32 4.87
N ARG A 52 -17.88 -17.08 4.59
CA ARG A 52 -17.00 -16.06 4.01
C ARG A 52 -16.06 -15.53 5.10
N LEU A 53 -14.76 -15.78 4.93
CA LEU A 53 -13.76 -15.19 5.81
C LEU A 53 -13.42 -13.76 5.33
N LEU A 54 -13.90 -12.75 6.05
CA LEU A 54 -13.48 -11.36 5.85
C LEU A 54 -12.14 -11.10 6.54
N GLY A 55 -11.06 -10.95 5.76
CA GLY A 55 -9.81 -10.34 6.20
C GLY A 55 -8.76 -11.28 6.82
N GLY A 56 -7.66 -11.48 6.10
CA GLY A 56 -6.43 -12.09 6.61
C GLY A 56 -5.37 -11.04 6.94
N LYS A 57 -4.43 -11.39 7.84
CA LYS A 57 -3.27 -10.55 8.21
C LYS A 57 -2.38 -10.29 6.99
N VAL A 58 -2.57 -9.17 6.30
CA VAL A 58 -1.74 -8.77 5.15
C VAL A 58 -0.36 -8.37 5.64
N HIS A 59 0.69 -9.10 5.23
CA HIS A 59 2.07 -8.78 5.59
C HIS A 59 2.53 -7.52 4.83
N GLY A 60 2.98 -6.50 5.56
CA GLY A 60 3.42 -5.21 5.00
C GLY A 60 2.44 -4.06 5.27
N SER A 61 2.07 -3.83 6.53
CA SER A 61 1.17 -2.73 6.88
C SER A 61 1.76 -1.35 6.57
N LEU A 62 0.90 -0.41 6.14
CA LEU A 62 1.25 0.98 5.86
C LEU A 62 1.58 1.80 7.13
N ALA A 63 1.52 1.19 8.31
CA ALA A 63 1.67 1.84 9.61
C ALA A 63 3.03 2.55 9.81
N ARG A 64 4.05 2.24 8.99
CA ARG A 64 5.39 2.84 9.06
C ARG A 64 5.65 3.92 8.00
N ALA A 65 4.66 4.24 7.16
CA ALA A 65 4.79 5.26 6.14
C ALA A 65 5.09 6.63 6.76
N GLY A 66 6.17 7.29 6.31
CA GLY A 66 6.53 8.63 6.77
C GLY A 66 7.20 8.73 8.15
N LYS A 67 7.39 7.62 8.89
CA LYS A 67 7.99 7.61 10.24
C LYS A 67 9.29 8.42 10.31
N VAL A 68 10.23 8.16 9.40
CA VAL A 68 11.53 8.85 9.40
C VAL A 68 11.38 10.33 9.08
N ARG A 69 10.49 10.71 8.15
CA ARG A 69 10.25 12.12 7.79
C ARG A 69 9.63 12.92 8.94
N GLY A 70 8.81 12.29 9.79
CA GLY A 70 8.20 12.92 10.96
C GLY A 70 9.14 12.99 12.16
N GLN A 71 10.07 12.04 12.30
CA GLN A 71 11.03 12.02 13.40
C GLN A 71 12.21 12.97 13.20
N THR A 72 12.60 13.26 11.95
CA THR A 72 13.73 14.17 11.71
C THR A 72 13.37 15.61 12.07
N PRO A 73 14.21 16.31 12.88
CA PRO A 73 13.95 17.70 13.22
C PRO A 73 13.91 18.56 11.96
N LYS A 74 12.93 19.45 11.88
CA LYS A 74 12.79 20.34 10.73
C LYS A 74 13.81 21.48 10.83
N VAL A 75 14.93 21.33 10.13
CA VAL A 75 15.96 22.39 10.05
C VAL A 75 15.52 23.45 9.03
N ASP A 76 15.38 24.69 9.50
CA ASP A 76 15.07 25.83 8.63
C ASP A 76 16.23 26.20 7.71
N LYS A 77 15.88 26.71 6.53
CA LYS A 77 16.88 27.16 5.57
C LYS A 77 17.46 28.48 6.04
N GLN A 78 18.74 28.48 6.39
CA GLN A 78 19.49 29.71 6.61
C GLN A 78 19.53 30.56 5.34
N GLU A 79 19.44 31.88 5.49
CA GLU A 79 19.62 32.81 4.39
C GLU A 79 21.06 32.75 3.87
N LYS A 80 21.20 32.52 2.55
CA LYS A 80 22.50 32.48 1.86
C LYS A 80 22.51 33.52 0.76
N LYS A 81 23.64 34.21 0.59
CA LYS A 81 23.83 35.16 -0.52
C LYS A 81 23.46 34.49 -1.87
N LYS A 82 22.66 35.18 -2.68
CA LYS A 82 22.26 34.69 -4.01
C LYS A 82 23.50 34.39 -4.84
N LYS A 83 23.59 33.17 -5.38
CA LYS A 83 24.71 32.78 -6.25
C LYS A 83 24.58 33.50 -7.58
N LYS A 84 25.68 34.08 -8.09
CA LYS A 84 25.73 34.61 -9.46
C LYS A 84 25.41 33.49 -10.46
N THR A 85 24.79 33.83 -11.58
CA THR A 85 24.38 32.90 -12.65
C THR A 85 25.05 33.26 -13.98
N GLY A 86 24.85 32.43 -15.01
CA GLY A 86 25.32 32.68 -16.38
C GLY A 86 26.83 32.85 -16.51
N ARG A 87 27.25 33.79 -17.39
CA ARG A 87 28.66 34.07 -17.70
C ARG A 87 29.46 34.45 -16.46
N ALA A 88 28.88 35.24 -15.55
CA ALA A 88 29.54 35.64 -14.31
C ALA A 88 29.89 34.44 -13.42
N LYS A 89 29.00 33.45 -13.30
CA LYS A 89 29.26 32.21 -12.57
C LYS A 89 30.37 31.38 -13.21
N ARG A 90 30.35 31.27 -14.55
CA ARG A 90 31.37 30.52 -15.32
C ARG A 90 32.77 31.14 -15.16
N ARG A 91 32.88 32.48 -15.20
CA ARG A 91 34.15 33.19 -14.95
C ARG A 91 34.71 32.87 -13.55
N ILE A 92 33.87 32.93 -12.51
CA ILE A 92 34.28 32.60 -11.13
C ILE A 92 34.77 31.15 -11.04
N GLN A 93 34.08 30.21 -11.69
CA GLN A 93 34.46 28.80 -11.70
C GLN A 93 35.79 28.55 -12.40
N TYR A 94 36.05 29.21 -13.54
CA TYR A 94 37.32 29.11 -14.26
C TYR A 94 38.47 29.63 -13.40
N ASN A 95 38.34 30.84 -12.85
CA ASN A 95 39.37 31.41 -11.97
C ASN A 95 39.65 30.50 -10.77
N ARG A 96 38.61 29.95 -10.12
CA ARG A 96 38.77 29.05 -8.97
C ARG A 96 39.44 27.71 -9.33
N ARG A 97 39.32 27.23 -10.57
CA ARG A 97 39.81 25.90 -10.99
C ARG A 97 41.18 25.94 -11.66
N PHE A 98 41.53 27.05 -12.31
CA PHE A 98 42.70 27.12 -13.17
C PHE A 98 43.63 28.28 -12.81
N VAL A 99 43.10 29.48 -12.59
CA VAL A 99 43.93 30.68 -12.35
C VAL A 99 44.43 30.74 -10.91
N ASN A 100 43.54 30.53 -9.94
CA ASN A 100 43.85 30.67 -8.52
C ASN A 100 44.36 29.38 -7.88
N VAL A 101 44.48 28.28 -8.63
CA VAL A 101 44.96 27.01 -8.10
C VAL A 101 46.49 27.01 -8.16
N VAL A 102 47.13 27.03 -6.99
CA VAL A 102 48.57 26.80 -6.87
C VAL A 102 48.82 25.29 -6.81
N PRO A 103 49.69 24.71 -7.65
CA PRO A 103 50.03 23.30 -7.56
C PRO A 103 50.78 23.04 -6.25
N THR A 104 50.10 22.40 -5.31
CA THR A 104 50.70 21.92 -4.05
C THR A 104 51.22 20.50 -4.23
N PHE A 105 52.33 20.17 -3.56
CA PHE A 105 52.84 18.81 -3.54
C PHE A 105 51.89 17.87 -2.79
N GLY A 106 51.74 16.62 -3.26
CA GLY A 106 50.85 15.61 -2.67
C GLY A 106 49.47 15.48 -3.35
N LYS A 107 48.54 14.76 -2.71
CA LYS A 107 47.22 14.45 -3.29
C LYS A 107 46.36 15.71 -3.40
N LYS A 108 45.83 15.98 -4.60
CA LYS A 108 44.96 17.12 -4.87
C LYS A 108 43.68 17.07 -4.03
N LYS A 109 43.47 18.04 -3.13
CA LYS A 109 42.24 18.15 -2.34
C LYS A 109 41.03 18.47 -3.25
N GLY A 110 39.92 17.82 -2.95
CA GLY A 110 38.65 18.02 -3.66
C GLY A 110 37.95 19.33 -3.28
N PRO A 111 37.07 19.87 -4.14
CA PRO A 111 36.39 21.16 -3.92
C PRO A 111 35.35 21.19 -2.79
N ASN A 112 35.06 20.05 -2.16
CA ASN A 112 34.13 19.89 -1.04
C ASN A 112 34.73 18.98 0.05
N ALA A 113 36.05 19.01 0.21
CA ALA A 113 36.73 18.35 1.32
C ALA A 113 36.50 19.18 2.59
N ASN A 114 36.06 18.51 3.67
CA ASN A 114 35.81 19.13 4.98
C ASN A 114 37.00 18.99 5.94
N SER A 115 38.17 18.59 5.42
CA SER A 115 39.42 18.37 6.15
C SER A 115 40.45 19.45 5.93
#